data_AF-A0AAW8RU81-F1
#
_entry.id   AF-A0AAW8RU81-F1
#
_cell.length_a   1.000
_cell.length_b   1.000
_cell.length_c   1.000
_cell.angle_alpha   90.00
_cell.angle_beta   90.00
_cell.angle_gamma   90.00
#
_symmetry.space_group_name_H-M   'P 1'
#
loop_
_entity.id
_entity.type
_entity.pdbx_description
1 polymer ?
#
loop_
_entity_poly.entity_id
_entity_poly.type
_entity_poly.pdbx_seq_one_letter_code
_entity_poly.pdbx_strand_id
1 'polypeptide(L)'
;MRRNKRRSISLIGLLFLLLIGGFRGNYKSVPIQVDKLLNQEKTIKNSQRTEDIPIFDGENYVVTVNKNVPSFTDKDLTIESSGWQKFEDFDSLNRVGVAEAMLHKSMMPTESRGDIQQVYPTGWQQKKIQGKWLYNRSHLIAYQLTGENDNWKNLFTGTEQMNQWPMVKYENKVANYLRATNNHIRYRVNPRFHKNELVCRGVQVEAQSIEDNQLSFNVFIFNIEDEVTIDYATGQASKQ
;
A
#
# COMPACT_ATOMS: atom_id res chain seq x y z
N MET A 1 28.84 -48.57 15.18
CA MET A 1 29.31 -47.31 14.55
C MET A 1 28.32 -46.88 13.45
N ARG A 2 27.31 -46.06 13.78
CA ARG A 2 26.34 -45.50 12.81
C ARG A 2 26.64 -44.02 12.61
N ARG A 3 27.03 -43.64 11.39
CA ARG A 3 27.30 -42.25 10.98
C ARG A 3 25.98 -41.52 10.74
N ASN A 4 25.64 -40.54 11.58
CA ASN A 4 24.54 -39.60 11.35
C ASN A 4 24.94 -38.54 10.33
N LYS A 5 24.36 -38.59 9.12
CA LYS A 5 24.36 -37.47 8.17
C LYS A 5 23.40 -36.40 8.67
N ARG A 6 23.94 -35.28 9.19
CA ARG A 6 23.17 -34.04 9.38
C ARG A 6 22.81 -33.51 7.98
N ARG A 7 21.52 -33.51 7.65
CA ARG A 7 21.00 -32.82 6.46
C ARG A 7 20.99 -31.33 6.77
N SER A 8 21.72 -30.56 5.98
CA SER A 8 21.65 -29.10 5.93
C SER A 8 20.25 -28.69 5.48
N ILE A 9 19.51 -28.01 6.36
CA ILE A 9 18.25 -27.35 6.01
C ILE A 9 18.64 -26.02 5.37
N SER A 10 18.59 -25.92 4.04
CA SER A 10 18.66 -24.63 3.35
C SER A 10 17.44 -23.79 3.73
N LEU A 11 17.66 -22.64 4.37
CA LEU A 11 16.63 -21.61 4.51
C LEU A 11 16.32 -21.05 3.12
N ILE A 12 15.19 -21.48 2.54
CA ILE A 12 14.58 -20.81 1.41
C ILE A 12 13.93 -19.55 1.97
N GLY A 13 14.57 -18.40 1.75
CA GLY A 13 13.93 -17.10 1.93
C GLY A 13 12.74 -17.02 0.99
N LEU A 14 11.53 -16.94 1.55
CA LEU A 14 10.29 -16.87 0.79
C LEU A 14 10.16 -15.47 0.18
N LEU A 15 10.79 -15.28 -0.98
CA LEU A 15 10.60 -14.10 -1.83
C LEU A 15 9.27 -14.32 -2.57
N PHE A 16 8.18 -13.72 -2.10
CA PHE A 16 6.93 -13.66 -2.86
C PHE A 16 7.09 -12.67 -4.01
N LEU A 17 7.73 -13.12 -5.08
CA LEU A 17 7.61 -12.52 -6.41
C LEU A 17 6.17 -12.77 -6.87
N LEU A 18 5.32 -11.74 -6.80
CA LEU A 18 4.03 -11.74 -7.48
C LEU A 18 4.28 -11.62 -8.99
N LEU A 19 4.56 -12.77 -9.61
CA LEU A 19 4.34 -12.99 -11.03
C LEU A 19 2.82 -13.02 -11.24
N ILE A 20 2.27 -12.01 -11.90
CA ILE A 20 0.93 -12.09 -12.49
C ILE A 20 1.04 -11.74 -13.97
N GLY A 21 1.57 -12.70 -14.73
CA GLY A 21 1.16 -12.93 -16.12
C GLY A 21 -0.01 -13.91 -16.09
N GLY A 22 -1.07 -13.62 -16.85
CA GLY A 22 -2.40 -14.19 -16.70
C GLY A 22 -2.50 -15.71 -16.59
N PHE A 23 -3.30 -16.18 -15.62
CA PHE A 23 -3.93 -17.48 -15.66
C PHE A 23 -5.30 -17.39 -14.98
N ARG A 24 -6.37 -17.69 -15.73
CA ARG A 24 -7.68 -18.02 -15.16
C ARG A 24 -7.52 -19.33 -14.39
N GLY A 25 -7.72 -19.31 -13.07
CA GLY A 25 -7.86 -20.53 -12.28
C GLY A 25 -7.37 -20.43 -10.83
N ASN A 26 -8.31 -20.55 -9.90
CA ASN A 26 -8.16 -20.95 -8.49
C ASN A 26 -7.19 -20.14 -7.62
N TYR A 27 -7.77 -19.21 -6.86
CA TYR A 27 -7.17 -18.64 -5.65
C TYR A 27 -6.73 -19.78 -4.72
N LYS A 28 -5.44 -20.02 -4.60
CA LYS A 28 -4.90 -20.79 -3.48
C LYS A 28 -5.12 -19.97 -2.22
N SER A 29 -5.79 -20.57 -1.24
CA SER A 29 -6.08 -19.95 0.04
C SER A 29 -4.81 -19.37 0.65
N VAL A 30 -4.89 -18.11 1.03
CA VAL A 30 -3.90 -17.44 1.86
C VAL A 30 -3.86 -18.19 3.20
N PRO A 31 -2.69 -18.40 3.83
CA PRO A 31 -2.62 -19.11 5.11
C PRO A 31 -3.51 -18.44 6.18
N ILE A 32 -4.17 -19.27 6.98
CA ILE A 32 -5.16 -18.95 8.04
C ILE A 32 -4.74 -17.79 8.97
N GLN A 33 -3.44 -17.51 9.10
CA GLN A 33 -2.92 -16.41 9.91
C GLN A 33 -3.19 -15.02 9.28
N VAL A 34 -3.13 -14.90 7.95
CA VAL A 34 -3.41 -13.65 7.25
C VAL A 34 -4.91 -13.33 7.28
N ASP A 35 -5.79 -14.33 7.14
CA ASP A 35 -7.25 -14.12 7.27
C ASP A 35 -7.63 -13.59 8.65
N LYS A 36 -6.92 -14.00 9.72
CA LYS A 36 -7.14 -13.48 11.07
C LYS A 36 -6.72 -12.01 11.21
N LEU A 37 -5.66 -11.59 10.54
CA LEU A 37 -5.17 -10.20 10.49
C LEU A 37 -6.01 -9.32 9.56
N LEU A 38 -6.49 -9.84 8.44
CA LEU A 38 -7.38 -9.15 7.50
C LEU A 38 -8.78 -8.91 8.06
N ASN A 39 -9.19 -9.72 9.05
CA ASN A 39 -10.45 -9.59 9.80
C ASN A 39 -10.34 -8.69 11.03
N GLN A 40 -9.16 -8.14 11.35
CA GLN A 40 -8.97 -7.10 12.37
C GLN A 40 -9.16 -5.70 11.78
N GLU A 41 -10.33 -5.44 11.18
CA GLU A 41 -10.75 -4.07 10.88
C GLU A 41 -11.69 -3.59 11.98
N LYS A 42 -11.18 -2.88 12.98
CA LYS A 42 -12.05 -2.15 13.90
C LYS A 42 -12.44 -0.85 13.21
N THR A 43 -13.75 -0.63 13.12
CA THR A 43 -14.28 0.68 12.74
C THR A 43 -14.08 1.64 13.92
N ILE A 44 -12.97 2.38 13.93
CA ILE A 44 -12.77 3.45 14.92
C ILE A 44 -13.51 4.70 14.43
N LYS A 45 -14.52 5.11 15.18
CA LYS A 45 -15.20 6.39 14.98
C LYS A 45 -14.24 7.51 15.38
N ASN A 46 -14.09 8.47 14.45
CA ASN A 46 -13.38 9.75 14.55
C ASN A 46 -11.89 9.76 14.16
N SER A 47 -11.63 9.96 12.87
CA SER A 47 -10.83 11.12 12.47
C SER A 47 -11.77 12.07 11.74
N GLN A 48 -12.15 13.17 12.39
CA GLN A 48 -13.14 14.12 11.90
C GLN A 48 -12.57 15.16 10.94
N ARG A 49 -11.26 15.14 10.69
CA ARG A 49 -10.58 16.08 9.78
C ARG A 49 -9.48 15.39 9.01
N THR A 50 -9.38 15.69 7.73
CA THR A 50 -8.31 15.24 6.83
C THR A 50 -6.93 15.69 7.31
N GLU A 51 -6.82 16.61 8.28
CA GLU A 51 -5.56 17.25 8.70
C GLU A 51 -4.87 16.56 9.90
N ASP A 52 -5.62 15.82 10.73
CA ASP A 52 -5.07 15.17 11.92
C ASP A 52 -4.69 13.71 11.61
N ILE A 53 -3.39 13.39 11.71
CA ILE A 53 -2.89 12.03 11.55
C ILE A 53 -3.49 11.18 12.67
N PRO A 54 -4.25 10.10 12.35
CA PRO A 54 -4.77 9.20 13.37
C PRO A 54 -3.63 8.65 14.23
N ILE A 55 -3.85 8.51 15.54
CA ILE A 55 -2.89 7.86 16.42
C ILE A 55 -3.14 6.36 16.36
N PHE A 56 -2.09 5.58 16.12
CA PHE A 56 -2.18 4.12 16.16
C PHE A 56 -2.49 3.66 17.58
N ASP A 57 -3.56 2.87 17.74
CA ASP A 57 -4.05 2.44 19.05
C ASP A 57 -3.40 1.14 19.55
N GLY A 58 -2.42 0.60 18.80
CA GLY A 58 -1.75 -0.66 19.11
C GLY A 58 -2.45 -1.90 18.55
N GLU A 59 -3.65 -1.74 17.97
CA GLU A 59 -4.47 -2.88 17.51
C GLU A 59 -4.90 -2.74 16.04
N ASN A 60 -5.18 -1.53 15.57
CA ASN A 60 -5.91 -1.30 14.31
C ASN A 60 -5.03 -0.72 13.23
N TYR A 61 -4.63 -1.60 12.31
CA TYR A 61 -3.76 -1.26 11.19
C TYR A 61 -4.44 -0.40 10.13
N VAL A 62 -5.77 -0.38 10.12
CA VAL A 62 -6.59 0.43 9.21
C VAL A 62 -7.71 1.10 10.00
N VAL A 63 -7.96 2.37 9.71
CA VAL A 63 -9.12 3.11 10.25
C VAL A 63 -9.88 3.80 9.14
N THR A 64 -11.19 3.92 9.28
CA THR A 64 -12.01 4.68 8.33
C THR A 64 -11.90 6.18 8.61
N VAL A 65 -11.71 6.97 7.57
CA VAL A 65 -11.65 8.44 7.62
C VAL A 65 -12.95 9.00 7.05
N ASN A 66 -13.44 10.12 7.60
CA ASN A 66 -14.65 10.79 7.12
C ASN A 66 -15.85 9.83 6.95
N LYS A 67 -16.11 8.96 7.95
CA LYS A 67 -17.17 7.93 7.90
C LYS A 67 -17.06 7.01 6.66
N ASN A 68 -15.83 6.73 6.22
CA ASN A 68 -15.51 5.97 5.02
C ASN A 68 -15.98 6.63 3.71
N VAL A 69 -16.24 7.94 3.72
CA VAL A 69 -16.68 8.72 2.56
C VAL A 69 -15.49 9.49 1.98
N PRO A 70 -15.14 9.29 0.70
CA PRO A 70 -14.14 10.11 0.01
C PRO A 70 -14.49 11.60 0.04
N SER A 71 -13.48 12.45 -0.01
CA SER A 71 -13.62 13.92 -0.01
C SER A 71 -13.48 14.54 -1.41
N PHE A 72 -13.82 13.78 -2.44
CA PHE A 72 -13.79 14.24 -3.83
C PHE A 72 -14.89 15.29 -4.09
N THR A 73 -14.55 16.33 -4.83
CA THR A 73 -15.52 17.30 -5.34
C THR A 73 -16.19 16.79 -6.62
N ASP A 74 -17.31 17.37 -7.02
CA ASP A 74 -17.96 17.02 -8.30
C ASP A 74 -17.01 17.16 -9.51
N LYS A 75 -16.09 18.14 -9.43
CA LYS A 75 -15.04 18.31 -10.43
C LYS A 75 -14.05 17.15 -10.47
N ASP A 76 -13.64 16.63 -9.31
CA ASP A 76 -12.75 15.47 -9.21
C ASP A 76 -13.37 14.20 -9.83
N LEU A 77 -14.70 14.13 -9.85
CA LEU A 77 -15.48 13.00 -10.34
C LEU A 77 -15.79 13.09 -11.85
N THR A 78 -15.35 14.16 -12.52
CA THR A 78 -15.56 14.33 -13.97
C THR A 78 -14.54 13.49 -14.77
N ILE A 79 -15.03 12.68 -15.71
CA ILE A 79 -14.19 11.90 -16.62
C ILE A 79 -13.85 12.74 -17.84
N GLU A 80 -12.59 13.14 -17.97
CA GLU A 80 -12.09 13.94 -19.11
C GLU A 80 -11.32 13.08 -20.15
N SER A 81 -10.90 11.87 -19.76
CA SER A 81 -10.13 10.95 -20.61
C SER A 81 -10.39 9.48 -20.22
N SER A 82 -9.85 8.53 -20.98
CA SER A 82 -9.91 7.09 -20.69
C SER A 82 -9.07 6.65 -19.47
N GLY A 83 -8.54 7.60 -18.70
CA GLY A 83 -7.71 7.37 -17.53
C GLY A 83 -6.49 8.27 -17.47
N TRP A 84 -6.04 8.59 -16.26
CA TRP A 84 -4.85 9.39 -16.00
C TRP A 84 -4.29 9.09 -14.62
N GLN A 85 -3.01 9.39 -14.42
CA GLN A 85 -2.37 9.40 -13.11
C GLN A 85 -1.47 10.64 -12.99
N LYS A 86 -1.34 11.15 -11.76
CA LYS A 86 -0.51 12.30 -11.43
C LYS A 86 0.16 12.06 -10.08
N PHE A 87 1.42 12.45 -9.99
CA PHE A 87 2.19 12.45 -8.75
C PHE A 87 2.64 13.87 -8.47
N GLU A 88 2.45 14.34 -7.25
CA GLU A 88 3.01 15.61 -6.81
C GLU A 88 4.55 15.59 -6.84
N ASP A 89 5.12 16.78 -6.98
CA ASP A 89 6.56 16.95 -6.80
C ASP A 89 6.98 16.64 -5.38
N PHE A 90 8.27 16.34 -5.20
CA PHE A 90 8.80 16.16 -3.87
C PHE A 90 8.68 17.46 -3.07
N ASP A 91 8.44 17.33 -1.77
CA ASP A 91 8.52 18.47 -0.87
C ASP A 91 9.97 18.89 -0.57
N SER A 92 10.15 19.89 0.29
CA SER A 92 11.47 20.42 0.65
C SER A 92 12.39 19.42 1.38
N LEU A 93 11.86 18.28 1.83
CA LEU A 93 12.61 17.18 2.44
C LEU A 93 12.81 16.00 1.46
N ASN A 94 12.51 16.21 0.18
CA ASN A 94 12.52 15.21 -0.88
C ASN A 94 11.51 14.07 -0.68
N ARG A 95 10.45 14.28 0.10
CA ARG A 95 9.44 13.26 0.38
C ARG A 95 8.41 13.24 -0.75
N VAL A 96 7.87 12.06 -1.03
CA VAL A 96 6.76 11.91 -2.00
C VAL A 96 5.53 12.69 -1.53
N GLY A 97 4.84 13.31 -2.49
CA GLY A 97 3.57 14.00 -2.25
C GLY A 97 2.36 13.12 -2.56
N VAL A 98 1.19 13.75 -2.73
CA VAL A 98 -0.06 13.08 -3.07
C VAL A 98 0.02 12.45 -4.47
N ALA A 99 -0.51 11.22 -4.59
CA ALA A 99 -0.73 10.56 -5.86
C ALA A 99 -2.22 10.49 -6.17
N GLU A 100 -2.59 10.81 -7.41
CA GLU A 100 -3.98 10.86 -7.86
C GLU A 100 -4.12 10.12 -9.18
N ALA A 101 -5.28 9.50 -9.39
CA ALA A 101 -5.62 8.91 -10.67
C ALA A 101 -7.12 8.92 -10.94
N MET A 102 -7.46 8.94 -12.23
CA MET A 102 -8.71 8.40 -12.74
C MET A 102 -8.38 7.04 -13.33
N LEU A 103 -8.63 5.98 -12.57
CA LEU A 103 -8.27 4.63 -12.96
C LEU A 103 -9.34 4.06 -13.89
N HIS A 104 -8.88 3.39 -14.95
CA HIS A 104 -9.71 2.60 -15.84
C HIS A 104 -8.99 1.30 -16.19
N LYS A 105 -9.75 0.28 -16.58
CA LYS A 105 -9.21 -1.05 -16.94
C LYS A 105 -8.12 -0.99 -18.01
N SER A 106 -8.18 -0.01 -18.92
CA SER A 106 -7.18 0.17 -19.98
C SER A 106 -5.80 0.62 -19.48
N MET A 107 -5.70 1.11 -18.25
CA MET A 107 -4.42 1.48 -17.63
C MET A 107 -3.70 0.27 -17.02
N MET A 108 -4.42 -0.84 -16.78
CA MET A 108 -3.85 -1.99 -16.10
C MET A 108 -2.77 -2.65 -16.98
N PRO A 109 -1.60 -2.99 -16.41
CA PRO A 109 -0.49 -3.51 -17.19
C PRO A 109 -0.79 -4.91 -17.72
N THR A 110 -0.30 -5.18 -18.92
CA THR A 110 -0.24 -6.53 -19.50
C THR A 110 1.11 -7.20 -19.32
N GLU A 111 2.14 -6.43 -18.98
CA GLU A 111 3.52 -6.88 -18.81
C GLU A 111 3.83 -7.19 -17.33
N SER A 112 4.86 -8.01 -17.12
CA SER A 112 5.40 -8.27 -15.79
C SER A 112 6.09 -7.04 -15.24
N ARG A 113 5.96 -6.82 -13.92
CA ARG A 113 6.63 -5.73 -13.21
C ARG A 113 8.15 -5.83 -13.36
N GLY A 114 8.78 -4.68 -13.62
CA GLY A 114 10.23 -4.55 -13.71
C GLY A 114 10.92 -4.41 -12.36
N ASP A 115 12.24 -4.24 -12.40
CA ASP A 115 13.03 -3.97 -11.20
C ASP A 115 12.83 -2.52 -10.72
N ILE A 116 12.88 -2.32 -9.40
CA ILE A 116 12.75 -1.02 -8.75
C ILE A 116 13.84 -0.77 -7.70
N GLN A 117 14.85 -1.64 -7.63
CA GLN A 117 15.91 -1.60 -6.61
C GLN A 117 16.73 -0.29 -6.58
N GLN A 118 16.77 0.42 -7.69
CA GLN A 118 17.44 1.71 -7.86
C GLN A 118 16.78 2.86 -7.08
N VAL A 119 15.53 2.70 -6.63
CA VAL A 119 14.79 3.77 -5.94
C VAL A 119 15.05 3.73 -4.44
N TYR A 120 15.43 4.85 -3.85
CA TYR A 120 15.67 4.96 -2.40
C TYR A 120 14.80 6.07 -1.82
N PRO A 121 13.59 5.76 -1.33
CA PRO A 121 12.71 6.76 -0.75
C PRO A 121 13.30 7.37 0.53
N THR A 122 12.73 8.49 0.98
CA THR A 122 13.14 9.14 2.22
C THR A 122 13.03 8.19 3.41
N GLY A 123 13.99 8.30 4.34
CA GLY A 123 14.04 7.44 5.52
C GLY A 123 14.37 5.98 5.23
N TRP A 124 14.89 5.65 4.03
CA TRP A 124 15.27 4.28 3.70
C TRP A 124 16.46 3.80 4.56
N GLN A 125 16.16 3.04 5.62
CA GLN A 125 17.13 2.43 6.53
C GLN A 125 16.82 0.94 6.67
N GLN A 126 17.17 0.18 5.63
CA GLN A 126 16.81 -1.23 5.54
C GLN A 126 17.45 -2.05 6.68
N LYS A 127 16.63 -2.88 7.35
CA LYS A 127 17.05 -3.73 8.47
C LYS A 127 16.31 -5.06 8.43
N LYS A 128 17.00 -6.14 8.82
CA LYS A 128 16.34 -7.41 9.10
C LYS A 128 15.87 -7.46 10.54
N ILE A 129 14.58 -7.68 10.75
CA ILE A 129 13.97 -7.90 12.07
C ILE A 129 13.26 -9.25 12.01
N GLN A 130 13.53 -10.13 12.98
CA GLN A 130 12.98 -11.49 13.02
C GLN A 130 13.21 -12.30 11.73
N GLY A 131 14.33 -12.06 11.05
CA GLY A 131 14.70 -12.77 9.82
C GLY A 131 14.05 -12.25 8.54
N LYS A 132 13.17 -11.24 8.61
CA LYS A 132 12.54 -10.59 7.45
C LYS A 132 13.08 -9.18 7.26
N TRP A 133 13.10 -8.69 6.02
CA TRP A 133 13.37 -7.28 5.74
C TRP A 133 12.20 -6.42 6.20
N LEU A 134 12.48 -5.30 6.85
CA LEU A 134 11.45 -4.43 7.41
C LEU A 134 10.76 -3.59 6.32
N TYR A 135 11.53 -2.95 5.44
CA TYR A 135 10.96 -1.96 4.52
C TYR A 135 10.85 -2.47 3.09
N ASN A 136 9.77 -2.05 2.45
CA ASN A 136 9.55 -2.12 1.02
C ASN A 136 9.56 -0.74 0.40
N ARG A 137 9.86 -0.72 -0.90
CA ARG A 137 9.56 0.40 -1.78
C ARG A 137 8.09 0.26 -2.15
N SER A 138 7.23 0.84 -1.32
CA SER A 138 5.78 0.72 -1.44
C SER A 138 5.26 1.73 -2.45
N HIS A 139 4.36 1.28 -3.32
CA HIS A 139 3.70 2.12 -4.32
C HIS A 139 2.58 2.95 -3.68
N LEU A 140 2.45 4.23 -4.05
CA LEU A 140 1.24 5.01 -3.75
C LEU A 140 0.09 4.56 -4.66
N ILE A 141 0.36 4.44 -5.97
CA ILE A 141 -0.52 3.81 -6.94
C ILE A 141 0.14 2.52 -7.40
N ALA A 142 -0.48 1.39 -7.05
CA ALA A 142 0.08 0.07 -7.29
C ALA A 142 0.31 -0.21 -8.78
N TYR A 143 1.42 -0.90 -9.08
CA TYR A 143 1.74 -1.36 -10.43
C TYR A 143 0.54 -2.03 -11.13
N GLN A 144 -0.20 -2.88 -10.41
CA GLN A 144 -1.33 -3.61 -11.00
C GLN A 144 -2.48 -2.72 -11.51
N LEU A 145 -2.53 -1.45 -11.12
CA LEU A 145 -3.57 -0.50 -11.51
C LEU A 145 -3.20 0.30 -12.77
N THR A 146 -1.92 0.65 -12.94
CA THR A 146 -1.49 1.58 -14.00
C THR A 146 -0.22 1.19 -14.75
N GLY A 147 0.49 0.15 -14.31
CA GLY A 147 1.79 -0.24 -14.85
C GLY A 147 2.96 0.65 -14.42
N GLU A 148 2.72 1.68 -13.59
CA GLU A 148 3.78 2.56 -13.10
C GLU A 148 4.78 1.79 -12.22
N ASN A 149 6.04 1.74 -12.63
CA ASN A 149 7.01 0.79 -12.10
C ASN A 149 7.97 1.43 -11.07
N ASP A 150 8.99 2.14 -11.51
CA ASP A 150 10.10 2.66 -10.70
C ASP A 150 10.11 4.20 -10.56
N ASN A 151 8.96 4.84 -10.77
CA ASN A 151 8.83 6.28 -10.57
C ASN A 151 9.10 6.67 -9.11
N TRP A 152 10.14 7.48 -8.89
CA TRP A 152 10.56 7.95 -7.57
C TRP A 152 9.47 8.74 -6.84
N LYS A 153 8.54 9.37 -7.55
CA LYS A 153 7.40 10.10 -6.95
C LYS A 153 6.25 9.17 -6.50
N ASN A 154 6.30 7.90 -6.89
CA ASN A 154 5.29 6.90 -6.56
C ASN A 154 5.75 5.91 -5.48
N LEU A 155 6.99 6.01 -5.00
CA LEU A 155 7.59 5.02 -4.10
C LEU A 155 7.95 5.64 -2.75
N PHE A 156 7.47 5.05 -1.66
CA PHE A 156 7.76 5.48 -0.29
C PHE A 156 8.31 4.33 0.56
N THR A 157 8.92 4.66 1.70
CA THR A 157 9.37 3.68 2.70
C THR A 157 8.17 3.15 3.48
N GLY A 158 7.61 2.01 3.06
CA GLY A 158 6.53 1.30 3.76
C GLY A 158 7.07 0.06 4.46
N THR A 159 6.50 -0.32 5.60
CA THR A 159 6.81 -1.62 6.22
C THR A 159 6.31 -2.78 5.37
N GLU A 160 6.92 -3.95 5.53
CA GLU A 160 6.47 -5.18 4.88
C GLU A 160 5.03 -5.51 5.30
N GLN A 161 4.71 -5.42 6.58
CA GLN A 161 3.34 -5.65 7.07
C GLN A 161 2.33 -4.71 6.42
N MET A 162 2.58 -3.39 6.43
CA MET A 162 1.69 -2.40 5.79
C MET A 162 1.52 -2.71 4.30
N ASN A 163 2.64 -2.97 3.61
CA ASN A 163 2.67 -3.19 2.18
C ASN A 163 1.91 -4.45 1.77
N GLN A 164 2.12 -5.57 2.46
CA GLN A 164 1.57 -6.86 2.03
C GLN A 164 0.13 -7.10 2.45
N TRP A 165 -0.31 -6.49 3.55
CA TRP A 165 -1.61 -6.83 4.14
C TRP A 165 -2.67 -5.75 3.88
N PRO A 166 -2.68 -4.61 4.58
CA PRO A 166 -3.73 -3.63 4.37
C PRO A 166 -3.65 -2.97 2.98
N MET A 167 -2.47 -2.59 2.48
CA MET A 167 -2.35 -1.97 1.15
C MET A 167 -2.90 -2.88 0.04
N VAL A 168 -2.40 -4.13 -0.04
CA VAL A 168 -2.86 -5.12 -1.03
C VAL A 168 -4.36 -5.39 -0.93
N LYS A 169 -4.96 -5.38 0.28
CA LYS A 169 -6.41 -5.55 0.45
C LYS A 169 -7.21 -4.49 -0.31
N TYR A 170 -6.88 -3.22 -0.11
CA TYR A 170 -7.60 -2.10 -0.76
C TYR A 170 -7.27 -1.98 -2.24
N GLU A 171 -6.01 -2.22 -2.63
CA GLU A 171 -5.61 -2.29 -4.04
C GLU A 171 -6.35 -3.39 -4.81
N ASN A 172 -6.51 -4.58 -4.21
CA ASN A 172 -7.25 -5.67 -4.83
C ASN A 172 -8.75 -5.36 -4.93
N LYS A 173 -9.33 -4.63 -3.97
CA LYS A 173 -10.72 -4.17 -4.06
C LYS A 173 -10.92 -3.30 -5.31
N VAL A 174 -10.03 -2.33 -5.54
CA VAL A 174 -10.00 -1.45 -6.71
C VAL A 174 -9.75 -2.24 -8.00
N ALA A 175 -8.71 -3.08 -8.02
CA ALA A 175 -8.32 -3.84 -9.21
C ALA A 175 -9.41 -4.84 -9.62
N ASN A 176 -10.07 -5.50 -8.67
CA ASN A 176 -11.16 -6.43 -8.96
C ASN A 176 -12.37 -5.71 -9.55
N TYR A 177 -12.72 -4.53 -9.02
CA TYR A 177 -13.78 -3.71 -9.58
C TYR A 177 -13.47 -3.30 -11.04
N LEU A 178 -12.27 -2.79 -11.31
CA LEU A 178 -11.85 -2.41 -12.67
C LEU A 178 -11.84 -3.61 -13.64
N ARG A 179 -11.46 -4.81 -13.17
CA ARG A 179 -11.47 -6.02 -14.01
C ARG A 179 -12.89 -6.49 -14.33
N ALA A 180 -13.78 -6.45 -13.34
CA ALA A 180 -15.16 -6.92 -13.44
C ALA A 180 -16.07 -5.97 -14.21
N THR A 181 -15.72 -4.69 -14.24
CA THR A 181 -16.47 -3.63 -14.91
C THR A 181 -15.66 -3.06 -16.10
N ASN A 182 -16.23 -2.04 -16.75
CA ASN A 182 -15.50 -1.15 -17.65
C ASN A 182 -15.67 0.31 -17.18
N ASN A 183 -15.76 0.48 -15.86
CA ASN A 183 -16.03 1.75 -15.18
C ASN A 183 -14.72 2.41 -14.75
N HIS A 184 -14.82 3.65 -14.29
CA HIS A 184 -13.74 4.45 -13.75
C HIS A 184 -13.78 4.48 -12.22
N ILE A 185 -12.61 4.62 -11.61
CA ILE A 185 -12.45 4.93 -10.18
C ILE A 185 -11.64 6.21 -10.05
N ARG A 186 -12.19 7.22 -9.38
CA ARG A 186 -11.38 8.31 -8.85
C ARG A 186 -10.60 7.80 -7.63
N TYR A 187 -9.29 7.87 -7.69
CA TYR A 187 -8.37 7.30 -6.70
C TYR A 187 -7.38 8.37 -6.22
N ARG A 188 -7.11 8.40 -4.91
CA ARG A 188 -6.12 9.29 -4.30
C ARG A 188 -5.42 8.61 -3.14
N VAL A 189 -4.09 8.71 -3.10
CA VAL A 189 -3.26 8.24 -1.99
C VAL A 189 -2.42 9.40 -1.47
N ASN A 190 -2.62 9.74 -0.19
CA ASN A 190 -1.94 10.83 0.49
C ASN A 190 -1.03 10.28 1.59
N PRO A 191 0.31 10.27 1.41
CA PRO A 191 1.25 9.88 2.45
C PRO A 191 1.30 10.92 3.57
N ARG A 192 1.08 10.50 4.82
CA ARG A 192 0.97 11.40 5.97
C ARG A 192 2.25 11.41 6.78
N PHE A 193 3.05 12.45 6.59
CA PHE A 193 4.23 12.73 7.41
C PHE A 193 3.89 13.64 8.59
N HIS A 194 4.49 13.41 9.75
CA HIS A 194 4.41 14.35 10.86
C HIS A 194 5.64 15.26 10.89
N LYS A 195 5.45 16.57 10.76
CA LYS A 195 6.53 17.58 10.77
C LYS A 195 7.66 17.20 9.78
N ASN A 196 8.88 17.04 10.27
CA ASN A 196 10.09 16.79 9.48
C ASN A 196 10.43 15.30 9.36
N GLU A 197 9.48 14.41 9.64
CA GLU A 197 9.70 12.97 9.50
C GLU A 197 9.96 12.56 8.06
N LEU A 198 10.91 11.64 7.88
CA LEU A 198 11.31 11.13 6.57
C LEU A 198 10.54 9.86 6.18
N VAL A 199 9.91 9.18 7.14
CA VAL A 199 9.00 8.06 6.91
C VAL A 199 7.58 8.51 7.25
N CYS A 200 6.61 8.25 6.39
CA CYS A 200 5.22 8.60 6.67
C CYS A 200 4.66 7.69 7.77
N ARG A 201 3.74 8.22 8.57
CA ARG A 201 3.02 7.47 9.62
C ARG A 201 2.00 6.48 9.02
N GLY A 202 1.69 6.65 7.76
CA GLY A 202 0.71 5.88 7.02
C GLY A 202 0.30 6.61 5.75
N VAL A 203 -0.66 6.03 5.03
CA VAL A 203 -1.26 6.63 3.85
C VAL A 203 -2.77 6.70 4.01
N GLN A 204 -3.37 7.81 3.62
CA GLN A 204 -4.81 7.88 3.40
C GLN A 204 -5.11 7.44 1.98
N VAL A 205 -6.04 6.50 1.80
CA VAL A 205 -6.48 5.99 0.51
C VAL A 205 -7.96 6.29 0.33
N GLU A 206 -8.27 7.02 -0.73
CA GLU A 206 -9.62 7.36 -1.16
C GLU A 206 -9.90 6.73 -2.52
N ALA A 207 -11.06 6.08 -2.66
CA ALA A 207 -11.51 5.52 -3.93
C ALA A 207 -13.03 5.69 -4.08
N GLN A 208 -13.47 6.07 -5.27
CA GLN A 208 -14.89 6.18 -5.62
C GLN A 208 -15.12 5.78 -7.08
N SER A 209 -16.02 4.83 -7.33
CA SER A 209 -16.52 4.53 -8.68
C SER A 209 -17.34 5.71 -9.22
N ILE A 210 -17.22 6.00 -10.53
CA ILE A 210 -17.87 7.16 -11.14
C ILE A 210 -19.25 6.82 -11.71
N GLU A 211 -19.34 5.74 -12.48
CA GLU A 211 -20.56 5.35 -13.21
C GLU A 211 -21.60 4.69 -12.31
N ASP A 212 -21.19 4.19 -11.16
CA ASP A 212 -22.07 3.60 -10.14
C ASP A 212 -21.54 3.85 -8.73
N ASN A 213 -22.29 3.38 -7.73
CA ASN A 213 -21.96 3.55 -6.31
C ASN A 213 -21.45 2.25 -5.66
N GLN A 214 -20.92 1.30 -6.43
CA GLN A 214 -20.55 -0.03 -5.93
C GLN A 214 -19.19 -0.05 -5.22
N LEU A 215 -18.31 0.93 -5.48
CA LEU A 215 -17.03 1.06 -4.81
C LEU A 215 -16.87 2.47 -4.24
N SER A 216 -16.82 2.57 -2.91
CA SER A 216 -16.47 3.80 -2.21
C SER A 216 -15.79 3.47 -0.89
N PHE A 217 -14.66 4.12 -0.62
CA PHE A 217 -14.00 4.05 0.70
C PHE A 217 -13.02 5.20 0.91
N ASN A 218 -12.81 5.53 2.19
CA ASN A 218 -11.80 6.48 2.65
C ASN A 218 -11.19 5.92 3.93
N VAL A 219 -9.93 5.47 3.83
CA VAL A 219 -9.25 4.77 4.91
C VAL A 219 -7.87 5.34 5.15
N PHE A 220 -7.37 5.23 6.37
CA PHE A 220 -5.99 5.48 6.72
C PHE A 220 -5.34 4.15 7.09
N ILE A 221 -4.24 3.82 6.41
CA ILE A 221 -3.46 2.60 6.60
C ILE A 221 -2.16 2.99 7.31
N PHE A 222 -1.94 2.44 8.50
CA PHE A 222 -0.76 2.74 9.32
C PHE A 222 0.50 2.08 8.77
N ASN A 223 1.61 2.83 8.79
CA ASN A 223 2.93 2.35 8.38
C ASN A 223 3.70 1.75 9.57
N ILE A 224 3.24 0.60 10.04
CA ILE A 224 3.73 -0.06 11.25
C ILE A 224 4.15 -1.51 10.94
N GLU A 225 4.95 -2.10 11.81
CA GLU A 225 5.24 -3.54 11.82
C GLU A 225 5.12 -4.03 13.27
N ASP A 226 4.47 -5.17 13.47
CA ASP A 226 4.26 -5.74 14.79
C ASP A 226 5.60 -5.99 15.50
N GLU A 227 5.64 -5.70 16.80
CA GLU A 227 6.85 -5.83 17.64
C GLU A 227 8.05 -5.00 17.15
N VAL A 228 7.81 -3.94 16.37
CA VAL A 228 8.84 -3.00 15.90
C VAL A 228 8.55 -1.58 16.34
N THR A 229 9.58 -0.89 16.85
CA THR A 229 9.57 0.55 17.05
C THR A 229 10.31 1.21 15.89
N ILE A 230 9.64 2.11 15.19
CA ILE A 230 10.19 2.90 14.09
C ILE A 230 10.43 4.33 14.58
N ASP A 231 11.65 4.83 14.38
CA ASP A 231 11.94 6.25 14.39
C ASP A 231 11.60 6.83 13.02
N TYR A 232 10.43 7.44 12.90
CA TYR A 232 9.95 8.01 11.64
C TYR A 232 10.74 9.24 11.19
N ALA A 233 11.51 9.87 12.09
CA ALA A 233 12.38 10.99 11.73
C ALA A 233 13.54 10.53 10.85
N THR A 234 14.07 9.33 11.09
CA THR A 234 15.29 8.83 10.43
C THR A 234 15.06 7.57 9.59
N GLY A 235 13.99 6.83 9.88
CA GLY A 235 13.71 5.49 9.38
C GLY A 235 14.41 4.37 10.15
N GLN A 236 15.22 4.67 11.17
CA GLN A 236 15.81 3.63 12.01
C GLN A 236 14.72 2.84 12.74
N ALA A 237 14.98 1.56 13.00
CA ALA A 237 14.02 0.71 13.69
C ALA A 237 14.70 -0.28 14.63
N SER A 238 14.01 -0.64 15.71
CA SER A 238 14.41 -1.69 16.65
C SER A 238 13.25 -2.63 16.94
N LYS A 239 13.58 -3.86 17.34
CA LYS A 239 12.59 -4.72 17.96
C LYS A 239 12.13 -4.07 19.29
N GLN A 240 10.84 -4.18 19.59
CA GLN A 240 10.29 -3.86 20.91
C GLN A 240 10.83 -4.81 22.00
#